data_AF-A0A353ZVP9-F1
#
_entry.id   AF-A0A353ZVP9-F1
#
_cell.length_a   1.000
_cell.length_b   1.000
_cell.length_c   1.000
_cell.angle_alpha   90.00
_cell.angle_beta   90.00
_cell.angle_gamma   90.00
#
_symmetry.space_group_name_H-M   'P 1'
#
loop_
_entity.id
_entity.type
_entity.pdbx_description
1 polymer ?
#
loop_
_entity_poly.entity_id
_entity_poly.type
_entity_poly.pdbx_seq_one_letter_code
_entity_poly.pdbx_strand_id
1 'polypeptide(L)'
;MTQSRAAVPTQTRTRTRTQQLTIAVLALMLIALLGFYTLVTGKITDGSAKLLDGAGQASAGAEQLKDGAGQLAAGAGKADSGAGKLSSGAAKVYLGVSEKLAPGAERLVAGADQLAVGAVKIETDVNNKLAPGVYKVDDGAWKLAAGATQLAAALTPTAAGNAENNLADGATALDAGTAQLASGTGDLAAGTAQLKGYRGANNSPEAGTGTAALAQALELLEAAASDPLQGLVPLAVVKDKIAKITAGAHKLDAGASQLQAGAGRLDQGAAQLHAGTGRLTAGFATLAGKLNSRDPNNPGVVLGTELLAAGTSQIRTGMDGVPGSAEHPGLIKAAAKMTEGSTRLADGTLALNAGIKGDPADPGNPGLLPGSQALAAGASELATGNTRLASGSTQLASGAEKLADGNARIADGTGTLHTSAAAISPTSMVGNSDTAVALGLVAVLVFGSVGFYVLLWNRRRLQSAE
;
A
#
# COMPACT_ATOMS: atom_id res chain seq x y z
N MET A 1 -66.70 107.18 -84.24
CA MET A 1 -66.69 106.16 -85.32
C MET A 1 -67.08 104.83 -84.67
N THR A 2 -68.34 104.59 -84.29
CA THR A 2 -69.42 103.99 -85.12
C THR A 2 -68.99 102.79 -85.96
N GLN A 3 -69.34 101.57 -85.51
CA GLN A 3 -69.87 100.40 -86.25
C GLN A 3 -70.06 99.25 -85.23
N SER A 4 -71.26 98.93 -84.76
CA SER A 4 -72.41 98.29 -85.43
C SER A 4 -72.23 96.80 -85.74
N ARG A 5 -72.62 95.97 -84.76
CA ARG A 5 -73.58 94.84 -84.88
C ARG A 5 -73.43 93.88 -86.08
N ALA A 6 -73.04 92.63 -85.79
CA ALA A 6 -73.55 91.44 -86.47
C ALA A 6 -73.92 90.39 -85.41
N ALA A 7 -75.22 90.26 -85.14
CA ALA A 7 -75.78 89.20 -84.33
C ALA A 7 -75.77 87.90 -85.13
N VAL A 8 -75.07 86.89 -84.64
CA VAL A 8 -75.17 85.52 -85.15
C VAL A 8 -76.50 84.95 -84.64
N PRO A 9 -77.39 84.43 -85.50
CA PRO A 9 -78.65 83.84 -85.06
C PRO A 9 -78.35 82.57 -84.26
N THR A 10 -78.68 82.58 -82.97
CA THR A 10 -78.82 81.39 -82.12
C THR A 10 -79.88 80.48 -82.70
N GLN A 11 -79.46 79.46 -83.46
CA GLN A 11 -80.27 78.28 -83.75
C GLN A 11 -80.44 77.48 -82.46
N THR A 12 -81.41 77.86 -81.62
CA THR A 12 -81.98 76.98 -80.60
C THR A 12 -82.77 75.88 -81.31
N ARG A 13 -82.07 74.82 -81.75
CA ARG A 13 -82.69 73.52 -82.05
C ARG A 13 -83.36 73.03 -80.77
N THR A 14 -84.68 73.09 -80.71
CA THR A 14 -85.47 72.38 -79.71
C THR A 14 -85.13 70.89 -79.78
N ARG A 15 -84.30 70.43 -78.83
CA ARG A 15 -84.01 68.99 -78.65
C ARG A 15 -85.33 68.27 -78.43
N THR A 16 -85.58 67.22 -79.21
CA THR A 16 -86.80 66.41 -79.09
C THR A 16 -86.83 65.70 -77.72
N ARG A 17 -88.02 65.38 -77.17
CA ARG A 17 -88.14 64.67 -75.86
C ARG A 17 -87.29 63.39 -75.80
N THR A 18 -87.12 62.73 -76.94
CA THR A 18 -86.23 61.56 -77.12
C THR A 18 -84.76 61.90 -76.83
N GLN A 19 -84.25 63.04 -77.31
CA GLN A 19 -82.88 63.49 -77.02
C GLN A 19 -82.65 63.87 -75.55
N GLN A 20 -83.62 64.47 -74.86
CA GLN A 20 -83.51 64.78 -73.43
C GLN A 20 -83.50 63.51 -72.56
N LEU A 21 -84.33 62.51 -72.90
CA LEU A 21 -84.33 61.19 -72.26
C LEU A 21 -82.99 60.46 -72.46
N THR A 22 -82.43 60.46 -73.67
CA THR A 22 -81.12 59.84 -73.93
C THR A 22 -80.00 60.53 -73.14
N ILE A 23 -80.00 61.87 -73.06
CA ILE A 23 -79.01 62.62 -72.26
C ILE A 23 -79.17 62.31 -70.76
N ALA A 24 -80.40 62.21 -70.24
CA ALA A 24 -80.64 61.89 -68.83
C ALA A 24 -80.20 60.46 -68.48
N VAL A 25 -80.48 59.48 -69.36
CA VAL A 25 -80.02 58.09 -69.19
C VAL A 25 -78.49 58.00 -69.26
N LEU A 26 -77.86 58.69 -70.22
CA LEU A 26 -76.41 58.76 -70.32
C LEU A 26 -75.79 59.44 -69.09
N ALA A 27 -76.40 60.50 -68.57
CA ALA A 27 -75.93 61.18 -67.36
C ALA A 27 -76.03 60.28 -66.12
N LEU A 28 -77.14 59.53 -65.95
CA LEU A 28 -77.29 58.57 -64.85
C LEU A 28 -76.32 57.39 -64.98
N MET A 29 -76.14 56.86 -66.19
CA MET A 29 -75.10 55.85 -66.47
C MET A 29 -73.72 56.38 -66.11
N LEU A 30 -73.40 57.62 -66.50
CA LEU A 30 -72.10 58.22 -66.22
C LEU A 30 -71.90 58.45 -64.72
N ILE A 31 -72.93 58.90 -63.98
CA ILE A 31 -72.90 59.02 -62.51
C ILE A 31 -72.73 57.64 -61.85
N ALA A 32 -73.46 56.62 -62.30
CA ALA A 32 -73.33 55.26 -61.77
C ALA A 32 -71.94 54.66 -62.04
N LEU A 33 -71.38 54.93 -63.23
CA LEU A 33 -70.05 54.50 -63.63
C LEU A 33 -68.97 55.26 -62.84
N LEU A 34 -69.18 56.55 -62.56
CA LEU A 34 -68.32 57.36 -61.68
C LEU A 34 -68.41 56.90 -60.22
N GLY A 35 -69.61 56.55 -59.74
CA GLY A 35 -69.85 55.99 -58.41
C GLY A 35 -69.22 54.61 -58.24
N PHE A 36 -69.33 53.75 -59.26
CA PHE A 36 -68.64 52.46 -59.29
C PHE A 36 -67.13 52.66 -59.32
N TYR A 37 -66.63 53.58 -60.15
CA TYR A 37 -65.21 53.88 -60.27
C TYR A 37 -64.60 54.44 -58.97
N THR A 38 -65.25 55.41 -58.32
CA THR A 38 -64.86 55.92 -56.97
C THR A 38 -64.86 54.82 -55.93
N LEU A 39 -65.87 53.95 -55.91
CA LEU A 39 -65.94 52.83 -54.98
C LEU A 39 -64.82 51.81 -55.20
N VAL A 40 -64.56 51.46 -56.46
CA VAL A 40 -63.51 50.49 -56.83
C VAL A 40 -62.13 51.05 -56.54
N THR A 41 -61.85 52.30 -56.95
CA THR A 41 -60.57 52.97 -56.65
C THR A 41 -60.35 53.13 -55.15
N GLY A 42 -61.37 53.54 -54.39
CA GLY A 42 -61.29 53.61 -52.92
C GLY A 42 -60.97 52.26 -52.27
N LYS A 43 -61.64 51.18 -52.69
CA LYS A 43 -61.34 49.83 -52.19
C LYS A 43 -59.94 49.35 -52.57
N ILE A 44 -59.45 49.69 -53.76
CA ILE A 44 -58.08 49.37 -54.19
C ILE A 44 -57.08 50.14 -53.34
N THR A 45 -57.29 51.45 -53.12
CA THR A 45 -56.43 52.31 -52.30
C THR A 45 -56.39 51.85 -50.84
N ASP A 46 -57.52 51.49 -50.24
CA ASP A 46 -57.58 50.96 -48.86
C ASP A 46 -56.93 49.58 -48.76
N GLY A 47 -57.19 48.71 -49.75
CA GLY A 47 -56.61 47.38 -49.83
C GLY A 47 -55.10 47.43 -50.00
N SER A 48 -54.59 48.33 -50.84
CA SER A 48 -53.16 48.53 -51.05
C SER A 48 -52.49 49.18 -49.84
N ALA A 49 -53.16 50.09 -49.11
CA ALA A 49 -52.65 50.63 -47.86
C ALA A 49 -52.53 49.55 -46.77
N LYS A 50 -53.55 48.69 -46.60
CA LYS A 50 -53.48 47.57 -45.66
C LYS A 50 -52.39 46.57 -46.03
N LEU A 51 -52.21 46.30 -47.32
CA LEU A 51 -51.17 45.41 -47.79
C LEU A 51 -49.78 46.02 -47.61
N LEU A 52 -49.62 47.33 -47.84
CA LEU A 52 -48.40 48.08 -47.55
C LEU A 52 -48.02 47.97 -46.06
N ASP A 53 -48.97 48.25 -45.16
CA ASP A 53 -48.75 48.14 -43.71
C ASP A 53 -48.39 46.71 -43.31
N GLY A 54 -49.13 45.72 -43.81
CA GLY A 54 -48.87 44.30 -43.53
C GLY A 54 -47.51 43.84 -44.06
N ALA A 55 -47.11 44.30 -45.25
CA ALA A 55 -45.79 44.04 -45.82
C ALA A 55 -44.69 44.69 -44.98
N GLY A 56 -44.89 45.93 -44.53
CA GLY A 56 -43.98 46.63 -43.62
C GLY A 56 -43.82 45.92 -42.28
N GLN A 57 -44.92 45.50 -41.65
CA GLN A 57 -44.89 44.74 -40.39
C GLN A 57 -44.16 43.42 -40.53
N ALA A 58 -44.44 42.67 -41.60
CA ALA A 58 -43.78 41.39 -41.85
C ALA A 58 -42.31 41.56 -42.26
N SER A 59 -41.94 42.66 -42.92
CA SER A 59 -40.53 43.01 -43.15
C SER A 59 -39.80 43.28 -41.84
N ALA A 60 -40.37 44.11 -40.95
CA ALA A 60 -39.81 44.37 -39.62
C ALA A 60 -39.71 43.09 -38.76
N GLY A 61 -40.72 42.21 -38.82
CA GLY A 61 -40.67 40.90 -38.16
C GLY A 61 -39.58 39.99 -38.72
N ALA A 62 -39.33 40.03 -40.04
CA ALA A 62 -38.26 39.30 -40.67
C ALA A 62 -36.86 39.86 -40.30
N GLU A 63 -36.72 41.18 -40.17
CA GLU A 63 -35.50 41.80 -39.63
C GLU A 63 -35.24 41.38 -38.17
N GLN A 64 -36.26 41.39 -37.32
CA GLN A 64 -36.14 40.89 -35.95
C GLN A 64 -35.73 39.41 -35.89
N LEU A 65 -36.30 38.57 -36.78
CA LEU A 65 -35.92 37.17 -36.89
C LEU A 65 -34.46 37.02 -37.37
N LYS A 66 -34.02 37.84 -38.33
CA LYS A 66 -32.63 37.88 -38.79
C LYS A 66 -31.68 38.21 -37.64
N ASP A 67 -31.99 39.25 -36.86
CA ASP A 67 -31.17 39.67 -35.72
C ASP A 67 -31.12 38.58 -34.63
N GLY A 68 -32.28 38.01 -34.28
CA GLY A 68 -32.36 36.91 -33.32
C GLY A 68 -31.58 35.67 -33.78
N ALA A 69 -31.67 35.31 -35.06
CA ALA A 69 -30.89 34.23 -35.66
C ALA A 69 -29.38 34.54 -35.66
N GLY A 70 -28.99 35.80 -35.90
CA GLY A 70 -27.60 36.26 -35.79
C GLY A 70 -27.05 36.16 -34.38
N GLN A 71 -27.85 36.55 -33.37
CA GLN A 71 -27.48 36.40 -31.96
C GLN A 71 -27.32 34.93 -31.56
N LEU A 72 -28.24 34.07 -32.01
CA LEU A 72 -28.16 32.62 -31.77
C LEU A 72 -26.92 32.01 -32.42
N ALA A 73 -26.58 32.40 -33.66
CA ALA A 73 -25.37 31.96 -34.34
C ALA A 73 -24.10 32.37 -33.57
N ALA A 74 -24.04 33.62 -33.10
CA ALA A 74 -22.92 34.12 -32.29
C ALA A 74 -22.81 33.38 -30.95
N GLY A 75 -23.95 33.12 -30.29
CA GLY A 75 -24.01 32.32 -29.06
C GLY A 75 -23.53 30.89 -29.27
N ALA A 76 -23.97 30.24 -30.35
CA ALA A 76 -23.52 28.91 -30.75
C ALA A 76 -22.01 28.88 -31.04
N GLY A 77 -21.46 29.90 -31.70
CA GLY A 77 -20.00 30.01 -31.92
C GLY A 77 -19.19 30.14 -30.63
N LYS A 78 -19.70 30.87 -29.63
CA LYS A 78 -19.06 30.93 -28.30
C LYS A 78 -19.13 29.59 -27.58
N ALA A 79 -20.27 28.90 -27.67
CA ALA A 79 -20.45 27.58 -27.07
C ALA A 79 -19.57 26.51 -27.75
N ASP A 80 -19.41 26.56 -29.07
CA ASP A 80 -18.49 25.73 -29.85
C ASP A 80 -17.03 25.93 -29.40
N SER A 81 -16.59 27.19 -29.29
CA SER A 81 -15.27 27.51 -28.76
C SER A 81 -15.04 26.98 -27.34
N GLY A 82 -16.07 27.06 -26.48
CA GLY A 82 -16.06 26.49 -25.13
C GLY A 82 -15.96 24.97 -25.13
N ALA A 83 -16.76 24.30 -25.97
CA ALA A 83 -16.74 22.85 -26.15
C ALA A 83 -15.40 22.35 -26.70
N GLY A 84 -14.78 23.08 -27.63
CA GLY A 84 -13.43 22.77 -28.13
C GLY A 84 -12.35 22.86 -27.04
N LYS A 85 -12.43 23.86 -26.15
CA LYS A 85 -11.55 23.96 -24.97
C LYS A 85 -11.77 22.81 -24.00
N LEU A 86 -13.03 22.45 -23.73
CA LEU A 86 -13.38 21.32 -22.88
C LEU A 86 -12.85 20.00 -23.46
N SER A 87 -13.04 19.76 -24.76
CA SER A 87 -12.54 18.58 -25.47
C SER A 87 -11.02 18.48 -25.38
N SER A 88 -10.31 19.59 -25.63
CA SER A 88 -8.85 19.65 -25.51
C SER A 88 -8.37 19.38 -24.06
N GLY A 89 -9.09 19.91 -23.07
CA GLY A 89 -8.80 19.66 -21.65
C GLY A 89 -9.03 18.20 -21.26
N ALA A 90 -10.16 17.62 -21.67
CA ALA A 90 -10.51 16.22 -21.43
C ALA A 90 -9.51 15.26 -22.10
N ALA A 91 -9.07 15.55 -23.33
CA ALA A 91 -8.04 14.79 -24.02
C ALA A 91 -6.69 14.79 -23.26
N LYS A 92 -6.29 15.95 -22.70
CA LYS A 92 -5.08 16.03 -21.85
C LYS A 92 -5.21 15.20 -20.58
N VAL A 93 -6.39 15.22 -19.94
CA VAL A 93 -6.66 14.37 -18.76
C VAL A 93 -6.57 12.91 -19.15
N TYR A 94 -7.24 12.50 -20.24
CA TYR A 94 -7.20 11.13 -20.75
C TYR A 94 -5.76 10.67 -20.99
N LEU A 95 -4.94 11.44 -21.71
CA LEU A 95 -3.53 11.11 -21.95
C LEU A 95 -2.72 11.04 -20.65
N GLY A 96 -2.93 11.98 -19.72
CA GLY A 96 -2.27 11.94 -18.41
C GLY A 96 -2.62 10.68 -17.62
N VAL A 97 -3.87 10.23 -17.69
CA VAL A 97 -4.34 9.03 -17.01
C VAL A 97 -3.83 7.77 -17.71
N SER A 98 -3.95 7.68 -19.04
CA SER A 98 -3.60 6.49 -19.82
C SER A 98 -2.09 6.27 -19.94
N GLU A 99 -1.30 7.33 -20.11
CA GLU A 99 0.14 7.22 -20.36
C GLU A 99 0.99 7.27 -19.09
N LYS A 100 0.46 7.81 -17.99
CA LYS A 100 1.24 8.02 -16.76
C LYS A 100 0.60 7.36 -15.55
N LEU A 101 -0.63 7.74 -15.23
CA LEU A 101 -1.25 7.33 -13.97
C LEU A 101 -1.55 5.82 -13.95
N ALA A 102 -2.17 5.27 -14.99
CA ALA A 102 -2.52 3.85 -15.06
C ALA A 102 -1.27 2.95 -15.07
N PRO A 103 -0.23 3.17 -15.92
CA PRO A 103 1.01 2.40 -15.85
C PRO A 103 1.74 2.57 -14.51
N GLY A 104 1.67 3.76 -13.91
CA GLY A 104 2.23 4.02 -12.58
C GLY A 104 1.53 3.21 -11.48
N ALA A 105 0.20 3.13 -11.53
CA ALA A 105 -0.59 2.33 -10.59
C ALA A 105 -0.32 0.83 -10.75
N GLU A 106 -0.20 0.32 -11.98
CA GLU A 106 0.19 -1.09 -12.22
C GLU A 106 1.57 -1.42 -11.61
N ARG A 107 2.55 -0.53 -11.81
CA ARG A 107 3.90 -0.71 -11.22
C ARG A 107 3.85 -0.67 -9.70
N LEU A 108 2.99 0.18 -9.13
CA LEU A 108 2.80 0.28 -7.69
C LEU A 108 2.15 -0.99 -7.13
N VAL A 109 1.14 -1.55 -7.81
CA VAL A 109 0.54 -2.85 -7.46
C VAL A 109 1.60 -3.94 -7.48
N ALA A 110 2.37 -4.07 -8.56
CA ALA A 110 3.42 -5.07 -8.66
C ALA A 110 4.48 -4.93 -7.55
N GLY A 111 4.88 -3.70 -7.22
CA GLY A 111 5.80 -3.42 -6.13
C GLY A 111 5.22 -3.75 -4.75
N ALA A 112 3.94 -3.47 -4.52
CA ALA A 112 3.24 -3.79 -3.28
C ALA A 112 3.07 -5.31 -3.10
N ASP A 113 2.76 -6.04 -4.17
CA ASP A 113 2.70 -7.51 -4.17
C ASP A 113 4.07 -8.12 -3.84
N GLN A 114 5.14 -7.61 -4.45
CA GLN A 114 6.50 -8.05 -4.14
C GLN A 114 6.88 -7.78 -2.68
N LEU A 115 6.51 -6.61 -2.15
CA LEU A 115 6.72 -6.28 -0.75
C LEU A 115 5.93 -7.22 0.17
N ALA A 116 4.68 -7.53 -0.16
CA ALA A 116 3.84 -8.44 0.61
C ALA A 116 4.42 -9.86 0.64
N VAL A 117 4.86 -10.38 -0.51
CA VAL A 117 5.56 -11.68 -0.60
C VAL A 117 6.84 -11.68 0.25
N GLY A 118 7.62 -10.60 0.17
CA GLY A 118 8.82 -10.43 0.99
C GLY A 118 8.53 -10.42 2.49
N ALA A 119 7.48 -9.71 2.91
CA ALA A 119 7.06 -9.63 4.30
C ALA A 119 6.62 -10.99 4.86
N VAL A 120 5.77 -11.71 4.12
CA VAL A 120 5.36 -13.09 4.46
C VAL A 120 6.57 -14.01 4.59
N LYS A 121 7.57 -13.88 3.70
CA LYS A 121 8.80 -14.67 3.78
C LYS A 121 9.59 -14.36 5.04
N ILE A 122 9.75 -13.07 5.41
CA ILE A 122 10.43 -12.67 6.63
C ILE A 122 9.72 -13.22 7.86
N GLU A 123 8.40 -13.06 7.95
CA GLU A 123 7.60 -13.62 9.04
C GLU A 123 7.76 -15.14 9.14
N THR A 124 7.73 -15.85 8.01
CA THR A 124 7.94 -17.29 7.94
C THR A 124 9.33 -17.68 8.45
N ASP A 125 10.38 -16.99 8.00
CA ASP A 125 11.76 -17.26 8.40
C ASP A 125 11.98 -16.95 9.90
N VAL A 126 11.36 -15.89 10.43
CA VAL A 126 11.38 -15.56 11.87
C VAL A 126 10.73 -16.68 12.69
N ASN A 127 9.51 -17.10 12.34
CA ASN A 127 8.76 -18.10 13.09
C ASN A 127 9.37 -19.51 12.98
N ASN A 128 9.87 -19.90 11.81
CA ASN A 128 10.24 -21.29 11.54
C ASN A 128 11.74 -21.55 11.67
N LYS A 129 12.59 -20.52 11.66
CA LYS A 129 14.05 -20.69 11.72
C LYS A 129 14.66 -19.94 12.90
N LEU A 130 14.42 -18.63 12.97
CA LEU A 130 15.12 -17.79 13.92
C LEU A 130 14.62 -17.99 15.36
N ALA A 131 13.31 -17.91 15.61
CA ALA A 131 12.75 -18.08 16.95
C ALA A 131 13.06 -19.46 17.56
N PRO A 132 12.88 -20.60 16.84
CA PRO A 132 13.29 -21.91 17.37
C PRO A 132 14.79 -22.00 17.66
N GLY A 133 15.64 -21.34 16.86
CA GLY A 133 17.07 -21.24 17.12
C GLY A 133 17.38 -20.50 18.41
N VAL A 134 16.75 -19.35 18.63
CA VAL A 134 16.86 -18.56 19.87
C VAL A 134 16.41 -19.37 21.08
N TYR A 135 15.29 -20.08 20.98
CA TYR A 135 14.80 -20.91 22.09
C TYR A 135 15.78 -22.03 22.45
N LYS A 136 16.34 -22.73 21.46
CA LYS A 136 17.33 -23.79 21.69
C LYS A 136 18.61 -23.27 22.33
N VAL A 137 19.10 -22.10 21.90
CA VAL A 137 20.30 -21.49 22.47
C VAL A 137 20.07 -21.10 23.92
N ASP A 138 18.92 -20.50 24.24
CA ASP A 138 18.58 -20.14 25.62
C ASP A 138 18.41 -21.39 26.52
N ASP A 139 17.71 -22.42 26.05
CA ASP A 139 17.60 -23.69 26.79
C ASP A 139 18.98 -24.35 27.01
N GLY A 140 19.85 -24.28 26.01
CA GLY A 140 21.21 -24.77 26.08
C GLY A 140 22.05 -24.01 27.11
N ALA A 141 21.92 -22.68 27.16
CA ALA A 141 22.61 -21.84 28.13
C ALA A 141 22.17 -22.16 29.57
N TRP A 142 20.86 -22.34 29.81
CA TRP A 142 20.35 -22.76 31.12
C TRP A 142 20.84 -24.15 31.54
N LYS A 143 20.85 -25.11 30.61
CA LYS A 143 21.41 -26.46 30.88
C LYS A 143 22.89 -26.41 31.19
N LEU A 144 23.65 -25.59 30.47
CA LEU A 144 25.07 -25.39 30.71
C LEU A 144 25.33 -24.75 32.08
N ALA A 145 24.56 -23.73 32.46
CA ALA A 145 24.64 -23.09 33.77
C ALA A 145 24.31 -24.05 34.92
N ALA A 146 23.28 -24.87 34.75
CA ALA A 146 22.93 -25.92 35.71
C ALA A 146 24.06 -26.95 35.85
N GLY A 147 24.64 -27.42 34.73
CA GLY A 147 25.76 -28.35 34.75
C GLY A 147 27.04 -27.76 35.37
N ALA A 148 27.34 -26.49 35.11
CA ALA A 148 28.45 -25.78 35.73
C ALA A 148 28.27 -25.70 37.26
N THR A 149 27.05 -25.41 37.71
CA THR A 149 26.70 -25.39 39.14
C THR A 149 26.84 -26.76 39.79
N GLN A 150 26.38 -27.82 39.12
CA GLN A 150 26.54 -29.20 39.61
C GLN A 150 28.00 -29.61 39.72
N LEU A 151 28.82 -29.33 38.70
CA LEU A 151 30.25 -29.61 38.72
C LEU A 151 30.95 -28.84 39.84
N ALA A 152 30.62 -27.56 40.01
CA ALA A 152 31.16 -26.74 41.08
C ALA A 152 30.79 -27.30 42.47
N ALA A 153 29.55 -27.75 42.65
CA ALA A 153 29.12 -28.38 43.90
C ALA A 153 29.87 -29.70 44.17
N ALA A 154 30.09 -30.53 43.15
CA ALA A 154 30.81 -31.81 43.29
C ALA A 154 32.30 -31.64 43.63
N LEU A 155 32.88 -30.46 43.38
CA LEU A 155 34.30 -30.16 43.61
C LEU A 155 34.54 -29.27 44.83
N THR A 156 33.49 -28.76 45.47
CA THR A 156 33.60 -27.88 46.64
C THR A 156 33.49 -28.72 47.91
N PRO A 157 34.53 -28.76 48.77
CA PRO A 157 34.46 -29.51 50.02
C PRO A 157 33.29 -29.06 50.91
N THR A 158 32.62 -30.00 51.56
CA THR A 158 31.60 -29.71 52.57
C THR A 158 32.17 -29.76 53.98
N ALA A 159 31.50 -29.11 54.93
CA ALA A 159 31.97 -29.08 56.32
C ALA A 159 32.04 -30.47 56.97
N ALA A 160 31.18 -31.40 56.55
CA ALA A 160 31.16 -32.77 57.07
C ALA A 160 32.14 -33.70 56.32
N GLY A 161 32.62 -33.31 55.14
CA GLY A 161 33.60 -34.08 54.36
C GLY A 161 33.10 -35.45 53.89
N ASN A 162 31.79 -35.66 53.84
CA ASN A 162 31.17 -36.96 53.56
C ASN A 162 29.91 -36.87 52.69
N ALA A 163 29.73 -35.78 51.94
CA ALA A 163 28.58 -35.64 51.06
C ALA A 163 28.65 -36.65 49.91
N GLU A 164 27.52 -37.29 49.61
CA GLU A 164 27.41 -38.27 48.54
C GLU A 164 27.71 -37.61 47.19
N ASN A 165 28.53 -38.29 46.37
CA ASN A 165 28.99 -37.81 45.05
C ASN A 165 29.81 -36.51 45.05
N ASN A 166 30.29 -36.05 46.22
CA ASN A 166 31.26 -34.97 46.30
C ASN A 166 32.68 -35.53 46.20
N LEU A 167 33.38 -35.19 45.11
CA LEU A 167 34.73 -35.68 44.83
C LEU A 167 35.76 -35.09 45.79
N ALA A 168 35.58 -33.84 46.22
CA ALA A 168 36.49 -33.20 47.16
C ALA A 168 36.36 -33.80 48.57
N ASP A 169 35.14 -34.15 48.98
CA ASP A 169 34.88 -34.87 50.22
C ASP A 169 35.45 -36.29 50.17
N GLY A 170 35.27 -37.02 49.06
CA GLY A 170 35.89 -38.33 48.85
C GLY A 170 37.42 -38.30 48.94
N ALA A 171 38.06 -37.27 48.38
CA ALA A 171 39.50 -37.06 48.52
C ALA A 171 39.91 -36.75 49.97
N THR A 172 39.12 -35.97 50.69
CA THR A 172 39.34 -35.66 52.12
C THR A 172 39.22 -36.91 52.98
N ALA A 173 38.21 -37.74 52.75
CA ALA A 173 38.03 -39.01 53.46
C ALA A 173 39.17 -40.00 53.16
N LEU A 174 39.61 -40.09 51.90
CA LEU A 174 40.75 -40.93 51.53
C LEU A 174 42.04 -40.44 52.19
N ASP A 175 42.28 -39.13 52.20
CA ASP A 175 43.43 -38.53 52.89
C ASP A 175 43.46 -38.88 54.38
N ALA A 176 42.32 -38.75 55.07
CA ALA A 176 42.18 -39.14 56.46
C ALA A 176 42.45 -40.64 56.68
N GLY A 177 41.93 -41.51 55.80
CA GLY A 177 42.18 -42.95 55.86
C GLY A 177 43.65 -43.33 55.65
N THR A 178 44.35 -42.60 54.77
CA THR A 178 45.80 -42.82 54.54
C THR A 178 46.66 -42.35 55.70
N ALA A 179 46.26 -41.26 56.38
CA ALA A 179 46.90 -40.82 57.62
C ALA A 179 46.70 -41.85 58.75
N GLN A 180 45.51 -42.43 58.86
CA GLN A 180 45.24 -43.53 59.80
C GLN A 180 46.08 -44.77 59.48
N LEU A 181 46.18 -45.15 58.19
CA LEU A 181 47.02 -46.26 57.76
C LEU A 181 48.50 -46.02 58.12
N ALA A 182 49.02 -44.81 57.86
CA ALA A 182 50.39 -44.44 58.20
C ALA A 182 50.64 -44.50 59.72
N SER A 183 49.68 -44.06 60.54
CA SER A 183 49.76 -44.20 62.00
C SER A 183 49.83 -45.68 62.41
N GLY A 184 48.94 -46.52 61.88
CA GLY A 184 48.91 -47.95 62.20
C GLY A 184 50.16 -48.71 61.74
N THR A 185 50.78 -48.31 60.63
CA THR A 185 52.06 -48.88 60.18
C THR A 185 53.21 -48.45 61.08
N GLY A 186 53.19 -47.22 61.58
CA GLY A 186 54.12 -46.75 62.60
C GLY A 186 54.02 -47.57 63.89
N ASP A 187 52.79 -47.82 64.37
CA ASP A 187 52.54 -48.64 65.56
C ASP A 187 53.01 -50.09 65.35
N LEU A 188 52.74 -50.68 64.18
CA LEU A 188 53.24 -52.02 63.82
C LEU A 188 54.78 -52.07 63.80
N ALA A 189 55.42 -51.07 63.19
CA ALA A 189 56.87 -50.98 63.16
C ALA A 189 57.46 -50.87 64.57
N ALA A 190 56.87 -50.05 65.44
CA ALA A 190 57.27 -49.93 66.84
C ALA A 190 57.11 -51.25 67.60
N GLY A 191 55.98 -51.95 67.42
CA GLY A 191 55.73 -53.26 68.05
C GLY A 191 56.72 -54.34 67.59
N THR A 192 57.07 -54.38 66.30
CA THR A 192 58.09 -55.32 65.79
C THR A 192 59.48 -55.02 66.32
N ALA A 193 59.83 -53.74 66.50
CA ALA A 193 61.09 -53.35 67.12
C ALA A 193 61.16 -53.81 68.59
N GLN A 194 60.04 -53.69 69.34
CA GLN A 194 59.93 -54.23 70.69
C GLN A 194 60.05 -55.76 70.72
N LEU A 195 59.41 -56.47 69.78
CA LEU A 195 59.45 -57.94 69.69
C LEU A 195 60.88 -58.46 69.42
N LYS A 196 61.59 -57.82 68.48
CA LYS A 196 63.00 -58.10 68.19
C LYS A 196 63.87 -57.90 69.44
N GLY A 197 63.60 -56.81 70.15
CA GLY A 197 64.31 -56.43 71.37
C GLY A 197 65.77 -56.06 71.11
N TYR A 198 66.52 -55.87 72.19
CA TYR A 198 67.96 -55.60 72.14
C TYR A 198 68.72 -56.65 72.95
N ARG A 199 69.91 -57.04 72.49
CA ARG A 199 70.81 -57.89 73.27
C ARG A 199 71.22 -57.17 74.55
N GLY A 200 71.35 -57.92 75.65
CA GLY A 200 71.77 -57.32 76.91
C GLY A 200 73.25 -56.99 76.93
N ALA A 201 73.60 -56.02 77.77
CA ALA A 201 74.99 -55.59 77.96
C ALA A 201 75.87 -56.75 78.46
N ASN A 202 77.11 -56.84 77.95
CA ASN A 202 78.08 -57.88 78.32
C ASN A 202 77.55 -59.33 78.17
N ASN A 203 76.67 -59.55 77.20
CA ASN A 203 75.99 -60.82 76.97
C ASN A 203 75.05 -61.31 78.08
N SER A 204 74.63 -60.46 79.03
CA SER A 204 73.64 -60.83 80.05
C SER A 204 72.22 -60.84 79.46
N PRO A 205 71.51 -61.99 79.41
CA PRO A 205 70.14 -62.03 78.91
C PRO A 205 69.15 -61.23 79.76
N GLU A 206 69.40 -61.10 81.06
CA GLU A 206 68.56 -60.35 82.01
C GLU A 206 68.52 -58.85 81.70
N ALA A 207 69.57 -58.33 81.05
CA ALA A 207 69.67 -56.95 80.61
C ALA A 207 69.12 -56.72 79.18
N GLY A 208 68.74 -57.78 78.46
CA GLY A 208 68.19 -57.71 77.10
C GLY A 208 66.65 -57.74 77.08
N THR A 209 66.07 -57.63 75.88
CA THR A 209 64.62 -57.77 75.68
C THR A 209 64.27 -58.65 74.47
N GLY A 210 63.00 -59.08 74.39
CA GLY A 210 62.43 -59.72 73.21
C GLY A 210 63.08 -61.03 72.78
N THR A 211 63.09 -61.29 71.47
CA THR A 211 63.72 -62.48 70.88
C THR A 211 65.23 -62.45 71.00
N ALA A 212 65.85 -61.26 71.01
CA ALA A 212 67.29 -61.11 71.18
C ALA A 212 67.78 -61.62 72.54
N ALA A 213 67.07 -61.30 73.64
CA ALA A 213 67.39 -61.82 74.97
C ALA A 213 67.13 -63.32 75.10
N LEU A 214 66.03 -63.81 74.53
CA LEU A 214 65.72 -65.25 74.52
C LEU A 214 66.79 -66.05 73.76
N ALA A 215 67.16 -65.60 72.56
CA ALA A 215 68.23 -66.22 71.78
C ALA A 215 69.55 -66.22 72.56
N GLN A 216 69.89 -65.10 73.20
CA GLN A 216 71.12 -64.98 74.02
C GLN A 216 71.11 -65.89 75.26
N ALA A 217 69.97 -66.02 75.96
CA ALA A 217 69.83 -66.95 77.08
C ALA A 217 70.01 -68.41 76.65
N LEU A 218 69.46 -68.77 75.50
CA LEU A 218 69.57 -70.12 74.95
C LEU A 218 70.99 -70.42 74.44
N GLU A 219 71.66 -69.44 73.81
CA GLU A 219 73.07 -69.52 73.41
C GLU A 219 73.98 -69.80 74.64
N LEU A 220 73.77 -69.10 75.76
CA LEU A 220 74.53 -69.32 77.00
C LEU A 220 74.20 -70.65 77.69
N LEU A 221 72.93 -71.06 77.69
CA LEU A 221 72.51 -72.34 78.26
C LEU A 221 73.06 -73.53 77.46
N GLU A 222 73.10 -73.43 76.13
CA GLU A 222 73.71 -74.42 75.24
C GLU A 222 75.23 -74.52 75.47
N ALA A 223 75.91 -73.38 75.67
CA ALA A 223 77.32 -73.33 76.03
C ALA A 223 77.58 -74.01 77.39
N ALA A 224 76.76 -73.71 78.40
CA ALA A 224 76.86 -74.33 79.73
C ALA A 224 76.56 -75.84 79.72
N ALA A 225 75.59 -76.29 78.91
CA ALA A 225 75.30 -77.70 78.73
C ALA A 225 76.41 -78.47 77.99
N SER A 226 77.28 -77.77 77.26
CA SER A 226 78.41 -78.35 76.49
C SER A 226 79.70 -78.49 77.32
N ASP A 227 79.70 -78.04 78.57
CA ASP A 227 80.81 -78.20 79.52
C ASP A 227 80.96 -79.69 79.96
N PRO A 228 82.15 -80.32 79.84
CA PRO A 228 82.36 -81.74 80.12
C PRO A 228 82.26 -82.18 81.60
N LEU A 229 82.01 -81.29 82.57
CA LEU A 229 82.25 -81.58 84.00
C LEU A 229 81.08 -82.05 84.91
N GLN A 230 79.88 -82.42 84.44
CA GLN A 230 78.88 -83.04 85.36
C GLN A 230 78.03 -84.17 84.76
N GLY A 231 77.98 -85.29 85.49
CA GLY A 231 77.13 -86.46 85.22
C GLY A 231 75.78 -86.42 85.97
N LEU A 232 74.87 -87.32 85.52
CA LEU A 232 73.58 -87.74 86.11
C LEU A 232 72.25 -87.14 85.62
N VAL A 233 72.19 -86.48 84.46
CA VAL A 233 70.91 -86.17 83.79
C VAL A 233 70.97 -86.68 82.34
N PRO A 234 69.85 -87.09 81.69
CA PRO A 234 69.83 -87.38 80.25
C PRO A 234 70.04 -86.08 79.44
N LEU A 235 71.28 -85.59 79.41
CA LEU A 235 71.66 -84.30 78.84
C LEU A 235 71.42 -84.24 77.32
N ALA A 236 71.40 -85.38 76.63
CA ALA A 236 71.17 -85.43 75.18
C ALA A 236 69.77 -84.94 74.79
N VAL A 237 68.72 -85.32 75.54
CA VAL A 237 67.34 -84.90 75.25
C VAL A 237 67.12 -83.43 75.59
N VAL A 238 67.77 -82.94 76.65
CA VAL A 238 67.71 -81.53 77.04
C VAL A 238 68.45 -80.64 76.04
N LYS A 239 69.63 -81.07 75.55
CA LYS A 239 70.38 -80.40 74.47
C LYS A 239 69.58 -80.30 73.17
N ASP A 240 68.95 -81.40 72.73
CA ASP A 240 68.12 -81.40 71.53
C ASP A 240 66.91 -80.46 71.66
N LYS A 241 66.26 -80.42 72.84
CA LYS A 241 65.18 -79.46 73.12
C LYS A 241 65.66 -78.01 73.14
N ILE A 242 66.81 -77.72 73.74
CA ILE A 242 67.41 -76.38 73.76
C ILE A 242 67.72 -75.93 72.33
N ALA A 243 68.43 -76.75 71.54
CA ALA A 243 68.75 -76.44 70.15
C ALA A 243 67.50 -76.18 69.29
N LYS A 244 66.42 -76.94 69.50
CA LYS A 244 65.13 -76.70 68.82
C LYS A 244 64.48 -75.38 69.22
N ILE A 245 64.56 -74.99 70.50
CA ILE A 245 64.05 -73.71 70.98
C ILE A 245 64.93 -72.56 70.47
N THR A 246 66.27 -72.70 70.44
CA THR A 246 67.20 -71.72 69.85
C THR A 246 66.91 -71.50 68.38
N ALA A 247 66.74 -72.58 67.60
CA ALA A 247 66.34 -72.51 66.20
C ALA A 247 64.96 -71.83 66.04
N GLY A 248 64.02 -72.07 66.97
CA GLY A 248 62.74 -71.38 67.04
C GLY A 248 62.88 -69.87 67.31
N ALA A 249 63.74 -69.48 68.25
CA ALA A 249 64.01 -68.08 68.59
C ALA A 249 64.67 -67.33 67.42
N HIS A 250 65.65 -67.93 66.73
CA HIS A 250 66.23 -67.35 65.52
C HIS A 250 65.22 -67.23 64.38
N LYS A 251 64.34 -68.22 64.19
CA LYS A 251 63.24 -68.12 63.21
C LYS A 251 62.28 -66.98 63.55
N LEU A 252 61.97 -66.79 64.84
CA LEU A 252 61.11 -65.71 65.30
C LEU A 252 61.76 -64.34 65.09
N ASP A 253 63.05 -64.20 65.38
CA ASP A 253 63.82 -62.96 65.12
C ASP A 253 63.91 -62.63 63.63
N ALA A 254 64.15 -63.65 62.79
CA ALA A 254 64.12 -63.50 61.33
C ALA A 254 62.73 -63.09 60.84
N GLY A 255 61.67 -63.71 61.36
CA GLY A 255 60.28 -63.34 61.08
C GLY A 255 59.94 -61.91 61.53
N ALA A 256 60.39 -61.50 62.72
CA ALA A 256 60.22 -60.13 63.22
C ALA A 256 60.96 -59.12 62.33
N SER A 257 62.18 -59.44 61.88
CA SER A 257 62.94 -58.60 60.95
C SER A 257 62.27 -58.48 59.58
N GLN A 258 61.70 -59.59 59.06
CA GLN A 258 60.91 -59.56 57.83
C GLN A 258 59.64 -58.72 57.98
N LEU A 259 58.94 -58.85 59.12
CA LEU A 259 57.74 -58.06 59.41
C LEU A 259 58.06 -56.58 59.58
N GLN A 260 59.17 -56.24 60.25
CA GLN A 260 59.65 -54.86 60.39
C GLN A 260 59.99 -54.25 59.03
N ALA A 261 60.70 -54.98 58.16
CA ALA A 261 60.97 -54.53 56.79
C ALA A 261 59.67 -54.35 55.99
N GLY A 262 58.72 -55.27 56.15
CA GLY A 262 57.38 -55.17 55.56
C GLY A 262 56.62 -53.93 56.04
N ALA A 263 56.61 -53.67 57.35
CA ALA A 263 55.99 -52.50 57.97
C ALA A 263 56.64 -51.20 57.48
N GLY A 264 57.97 -51.16 57.38
CA GLY A 264 58.69 -50.00 56.83
C GLY A 264 58.36 -49.71 55.38
N ARG A 265 58.20 -50.74 54.52
CA ARG A 265 57.73 -50.53 53.14
C ARG A 265 56.27 -50.06 53.09
N LEU A 266 55.41 -50.61 53.95
CA LEU A 266 53.99 -50.23 54.01
C LEU A 266 53.83 -48.79 54.49
N ASP A 267 54.62 -48.38 55.48
CA ASP A 267 54.70 -47.00 55.97
C ASP A 267 55.12 -46.02 54.88
N GLN A 268 56.19 -46.33 54.14
CA GLN A 268 56.62 -45.55 52.99
C GLN A 268 55.52 -45.45 51.92
N GLY A 269 54.83 -46.55 51.63
CA GLY A 269 53.71 -46.57 50.70
C GLY A 269 52.52 -45.74 51.18
N ALA A 270 52.18 -45.81 52.48
CA ALA A 270 51.12 -45.01 53.10
C ALA A 270 51.44 -43.51 53.08
N ALA A 271 52.69 -43.14 53.37
CA ALA A 271 53.15 -41.75 53.32
C ALA A 271 53.11 -41.19 51.88
N GLN A 272 53.52 -41.99 50.88
CA GLN A 272 53.41 -41.60 49.47
C GLN A 272 51.94 -41.42 49.05
N LEU A 273 51.05 -42.31 49.48
CA LEU A 273 49.63 -42.24 49.19
C LEU A 273 48.99 -41.00 49.84
N HIS A 274 49.31 -40.71 51.11
CA HIS A 274 48.86 -39.53 51.84
C HIS A 274 49.32 -38.22 51.16
N ALA A 275 50.59 -38.16 50.73
CA ALA A 275 51.06 -37.00 49.97
C ALA A 275 50.30 -36.84 48.64
N GLY A 276 49.94 -37.95 47.99
CA GLY A 276 49.12 -37.96 46.77
C GLY A 276 47.70 -37.43 47.00
N THR A 277 47.04 -37.86 48.06
CA THR A 277 45.66 -37.46 48.41
C THR A 277 45.59 -36.00 48.87
N GLY A 278 46.60 -35.52 49.60
CA GLY A 278 46.72 -34.10 49.95
C GLY A 278 46.85 -33.21 48.71
N ARG A 279 47.65 -33.64 47.71
CA ARG A 279 47.77 -32.92 46.43
C ARG A 279 46.45 -32.92 45.64
N LEU A 280 45.71 -34.04 45.64
CA LEU A 280 44.41 -34.14 44.99
C LEU A 280 43.40 -33.17 45.62
N THR A 281 43.32 -33.15 46.95
CA THR A 281 42.43 -32.26 47.71
C THR A 281 42.74 -30.78 47.45
N ALA A 282 44.03 -30.39 47.44
CA ALA A 282 44.44 -29.04 47.09
C ALA A 282 44.11 -28.67 45.62
N GLY A 283 44.22 -29.63 44.71
CA GLY A 283 43.83 -29.49 43.31
C GLY A 283 42.32 -29.21 43.17
N PHE A 284 41.47 -29.97 43.86
CA PHE A 284 40.03 -29.73 43.88
C PHE A 284 39.66 -28.37 44.47
N ALA A 285 40.27 -27.98 45.59
CA ALA A 285 40.04 -26.65 46.17
C ALA A 285 40.39 -25.52 45.19
N THR A 286 41.52 -25.64 44.48
CA THR A 286 41.95 -24.65 43.48
C THR A 286 40.97 -24.59 42.30
N LEU A 287 40.55 -25.76 41.78
CA LEU A 287 39.62 -25.85 40.67
C LEU A 287 38.24 -25.30 41.06
N ALA A 288 37.73 -25.66 42.24
CA ALA A 288 36.48 -25.14 42.77
C ALA A 288 36.52 -23.61 42.91
N GLY A 289 37.62 -23.03 43.41
CA GLY A 289 37.79 -21.59 43.50
C GLY A 289 37.73 -20.91 42.13
N LYS A 290 38.37 -21.48 41.10
CA LYS A 290 38.31 -20.96 39.72
C LYS A 290 36.92 -21.09 39.09
N LEU A 291 36.25 -22.23 39.29
CA LEU A 291 34.90 -22.46 38.77
C LEU A 291 33.87 -21.50 39.40
N ASN A 292 34.01 -21.24 40.70
CA ASN A 292 33.09 -20.42 41.49
C ASN A 292 33.49 -18.94 41.60
N SER A 293 34.51 -18.48 40.88
CA SER A 293 34.89 -17.05 40.90
C SER A 293 33.67 -16.18 40.57
N ARG A 294 33.36 -15.23 41.47
CA ARG A 294 32.25 -14.27 41.33
C ARG A 294 32.72 -12.89 40.86
N ASP A 295 34.00 -12.74 40.50
CA ASP A 295 34.53 -11.49 39.96
C ASP A 295 33.89 -11.20 38.59
N PRO A 296 33.17 -10.09 38.42
CA PRO A 296 32.57 -9.74 37.13
C PRO A 296 33.61 -9.52 36.00
N ASN A 297 34.84 -9.14 36.34
CA ASN A 297 35.92 -8.92 35.38
C ASN A 297 36.68 -10.21 35.03
N ASN A 298 36.58 -11.23 35.89
CA ASN A 298 37.18 -12.54 35.67
C ASN A 298 36.25 -13.64 36.21
N PRO A 299 35.08 -13.82 35.58
CA PRO A 299 34.07 -14.72 36.09
C PRO A 299 34.55 -16.17 36.00
N GLY A 300 34.23 -16.94 37.03
CA GLY A 300 34.34 -18.39 36.97
C GLY A 300 33.32 -18.96 35.99
N VAL A 301 33.45 -20.25 35.67
CA VAL A 301 32.54 -20.92 34.72
C VAL A 301 31.09 -20.84 35.18
N VAL A 302 30.82 -20.91 36.49
CA VAL A 302 29.46 -20.79 37.04
C VAL A 302 28.86 -19.42 36.72
N LEU A 303 29.54 -18.33 37.13
CA LEU A 303 29.05 -16.97 36.85
C LEU A 303 28.99 -16.68 35.35
N GLY A 304 29.99 -17.10 34.57
CA GLY A 304 30.02 -16.90 33.13
C GLY A 304 28.85 -17.56 32.40
N THR A 305 28.45 -18.75 32.83
CA THR A 305 27.30 -19.47 32.25
C THR A 305 25.96 -18.93 32.75
N GLU A 306 25.88 -18.45 34.00
CA GLU A 306 24.72 -17.69 34.51
C GLU A 306 24.49 -16.41 33.69
N LEU A 307 25.55 -15.64 33.41
CA LEU A 307 25.49 -14.43 32.60
C LEU A 307 25.12 -14.72 31.15
N LEU A 308 25.63 -15.82 30.58
CA LEU A 308 25.24 -16.28 29.25
C LEU A 308 23.74 -16.59 29.20
N ALA A 309 23.23 -17.35 30.17
CA ALA A 309 21.80 -17.68 30.27
C ALA A 309 20.92 -16.44 30.45
N ALA A 310 21.35 -15.46 31.24
CA ALA A 310 20.66 -14.18 31.36
C ALA A 310 20.63 -13.41 30.04
N GLY A 311 21.76 -13.36 29.33
CA GLY A 311 21.86 -12.71 28.02
C GLY A 311 20.98 -13.38 26.95
N THR A 312 20.96 -14.71 26.89
CA THR A 312 20.08 -15.43 25.96
C THR A 312 18.60 -15.24 26.30
N SER A 313 18.27 -15.06 27.58
CA SER A 313 16.89 -14.79 28.02
C SER A 313 16.42 -13.40 27.58
N GLN A 314 17.32 -12.42 27.58
CA GLN A 314 17.05 -11.10 26.99
C GLN A 314 16.82 -11.18 25.49
N ILE A 315 17.60 -11.99 24.76
CA ILE A 315 17.40 -12.23 23.32
C ILE A 315 16.04 -12.90 23.06
N ARG A 316 15.67 -13.91 23.85
CA ARG A 316 14.34 -14.53 23.79
C ARG A 316 13.23 -13.51 24.05
N THR A 317 13.39 -12.65 25.05
CA THR A 317 12.43 -11.56 25.32
C THR A 317 12.34 -10.58 24.14
N GLY A 318 13.45 -10.27 23.46
CA GLY A 318 13.43 -9.48 22.24
C GLY A 318 12.70 -10.17 21.06
N MET A 319 12.74 -11.50 21.01
CA MET A 319 12.02 -12.31 20.03
C MET A 319 10.50 -12.29 20.29
N ASP A 320 10.10 -12.57 21.53
CA ASP A 320 8.70 -12.81 21.94
C ASP A 320 7.96 -11.52 22.28
N GLY A 321 8.72 -10.50 22.70
CA GLY A 321 8.24 -9.27 23.27
C GLY A 321 8.18 -9.31 24.78
N VAL A 322 8.05 -8.13 25.40
CA VAL A 322 7.84 -8.03 26.83
C VAL A 322 6.39 -8.40 27.13
N PRO A 323 6.11 -9.40 28.00
CA PRO A 323 4.75 -9.81 28.32
C PRO A 323 3.90 -8.63 28.80
N GLY A 324 2.70 -8.46 28.22
CA GLY A 324 1.78 -7.37 28.57
C GLY A 324 2.15 -5.99 28.02
N SER A 325 3.28 -5.84 27.30
CA SER A 325 3.72 -4.56 26.75
C SER A 325 3.34 -4.42 25.27
N ALA A 326 2.46 -3.46 24.95
CA ALA A 326 2.12 -3.14 23.57
C ALA A 326 3.25 -2.40 22.83
N GLU A 327 4.07 -1.64 23.57
CA GLU A 327 5.20 -0.87 23.04
C GLU A 327 6.40 -1.76 22.68
N HIS A 328 6.49 -2.95 23.27
CA HIS A 328 7.59 -3.89 23.08
C HIS A 328 7.07 -5.27 22.62
N PRO A 329 6.49 -5.36 21.41
CA PRO A 329 5.78 -6.54 20.96
C PRO A 329 6.68 -7.72 20.55
N GLY A 330 7.99 -7.51 20.44
CA GLY A 330 8.95 -8.50 19.99
C GLY A 330 9.03 -8.65 18.47
N LEU A 331 10.08 -9.32 18.00
CA LEU A 331 10.34 -9.51 16.58
C LEU A 331 9.26 -10.34 15.89
N ILE A 332 8.72 -11.38 16.54
CA ILE A 332 7.66 -12.22 15.96
C ILE A 332 6.42 -11.38 15.61
N LYS A 333 5.92 -10.59 16.56
CA LYS A 333 4.74 -9.73 16.32
C LYS A 333 5.05 -8.58 15.36
N ALA A 334 6.27 -8.04 15.40
CA ALA A 334 6.68 -7.00 14.46
C ALA A 334 6.69 -7.52 13.02
N ALA A 335 7.16 -8.75 12.79
CA ALA A 335 7.12 -9.39 11.48
C ALA A 335 5.67 -9.62 11.00
N ALA A 336 4.79 -10.10 11.87
CA ALA A 336 3.36 -10.26 11.54
C ALA A 336 2.68 -8.92 11.18
N LYS A 337 2.94 -7.86 11.96
CA LYS A 337 2.41 -6.51 11.64
C LYS A 337 2.93 -5.96 10.32
N MET A 338 4.18 -6.27 9.97
CA MET A 338 4.75 -5.89 8.67
C MET A 338 4.01 -6.61 7.54
N THR A 339 3.72 -7.90 7.69
CA THR A 339 2.89 -8.66 6.75
C THR A 339 1.51 -8.01 6.59
N GLU A 340 0.78 -7.78 7.69
CA GLU A 340 -0.52 -7.10 7.65
C GLU A 340 -0.46 -5.74 6.95
N GLY A 341 0.55 -4.93 7.29
CA GLY A 341 0.75 -3.61 6.68
C GLY A 341 1.01 -3.69 5.17
N SER A 342 1.82 -4.65 4.74
CA SER A 342 2.14 -4.87 3.32
C SER A 342 0.95 -5.40 2.52
N THR A 343 0.14 -6.31 3.10
CA THR A 343 -1.11 -6.78 2.49
C THR A 343 -2.11 -5.65 2.34
N ARG A 344 -2.29 -4.83 3.38
CA ARG A 344 -3.15 -3.64 3.31
C ARG A 344 -2.69 -2.64 2.26
N LEU A 345 -1.39 -2.48 2.08
CA LEU A 345 -0.84 -1.65 1.01
C LEU A 345 -1.16 -2.26 -0.36
N ALA A 346 -0.95 -3.56 -0.56
CA ALA A 346 -1.28 -4.26 -1.79
C ALA A 346 -2.78 -4.08 -2.15
N ASP A 347 -3.67 -4.34 -1.20
CA ASP A 347 -5.12 -4.15 -1.35
C ASP A 347 -5.47 -2.71 -1.72
N GLY A 348 -4.85 -1.73 -1.04
CA GLY A 348 -5.04 -0.31 -1.34
C GLY A 348 -4.58 0.08 -2.75
N THR A 349 -3.47 -0.50 -3.21
CA THR A 349 -2.96 -0.25 -4.58
C THR A 349 -3.82 -0.91 -5.64
N LEU A 350 -4.38 -2.09 -5.36
CA LEU A 350 -5.37 -2.75 -6.22
C LEU A 350 -6.63 -1.89 -6.34
N ALA A 351 -7.15 -1.38 -5.22
CA ALA A 351 -8.30 -0.47 -5.21
C ALA A 351 -8.02 0.83 -5.99
N LEU A 352 -6.82 1.41 -5.85
CA LEU A 352 -6.40 2.57 -6.65
C LEU A 352 -6.38 2.24 -8.15
N ASN A 353 -5.79 1.10 -8.53
CA ASN A 353 -5.73 0.67 -9.93
C ASN A 353 -7.13 0.41 -10.50
N ALA A 354 -8.04 -0.18 -9.72
CA ALA A 354 -9.45 -0.34 -10.08
C ALA A 354 -10.16 1.01 -10.24
N GLY A 355 -9.93 1.98 -9.35
CA GLY A 355 -10.47 3.33 -9.49
C GLY A 355 -9.98 4.07 -10.74
N ILE A 356 -8.76 3.78 -11.19
CA ILE A 356 -8.19 4.38 -12.41
C ILE A 356 -8.77 3.71 -13.66
N LYS A 357 -8.75 2.37 -13.72
CA LYS A 357 -9.11 1.62 -14.94
C LYS A 357 -10.60 1.28 -15.05
N GLY A 358 -11.32 1.36 -13.95
CA GLY A 358 -12.64 0.80 -13.77
C GLY A 358 -12.57 -0.64 -13.29
N ASP A 359 -13.65 -1.08 -12.66
CA ASP A 359 -13.86 -2.48 -12.33
C ASP A 359 -14.66 -3.14 -13.46
N PRO A 360 -14.10 -4.12 -14.20
CA PRO A 360 -14.84 -4.84 -15.23
C PRO A 360 -16.09 -5.56 -14.70
N ALA A 361 -16.12 -5.88 -13.41
CA ALA A 361 -17.25 -6.53 -12.74
C ALA A 361 -18.33 -5.54 -12.26
N ASP A 362 -18.04 -4.24 -12.20
CA ASP A 362 -18.98 -3.20 -11.82
C ASP A 362 -19.06 -2.09 -12.88
N PRO A 363 -19.99 -2.21 -13.84
CA PRO A 363 -20.24 -1.16 -14.85
C PRO A 363 -20.65 0.19 -14.25
N GLY A 364 -21.12 0.21 -12.99
CA GLY A 364 -21.42 1.44 -12.25
C GLY A 364 -20.17 2.22 -11.82
N ASN A 365 -19.00 1.59 -11.87
CA ASN A 365 -17.71 2.19 -11.59
C ASN A 365 -16.77 2.07 -12.80
N PRO A 366 -16.99 2.88 -13.85
CA PRO A 366 -16.18 2.82 -15.07
C PRO A 366 -14.74 3.30 -14.86
N GLY A 367 -14.41 3.87 -13.70
CA GLY A 367 -13.10 4.41 -13.40
C GLY A 367 -12.74 5.69 -14.16
N LEU A 368 -11.60 6.27 -13.79
CA LEU A 368 -11.16 7.56 -14.30
C LEU A 368 -10.81 7.53 -15.79
N LEU A 369 -10.20 6.44 -16.27
CA LEU A 369 -9.74 6.32 -17.64
C LEU A 369 -10.92 6.29 -18.64
N PRO A 370 -11.88 5.35 -18.56
CA PRO A 370 -13.10 5.41 -19.35
C PRO A 370 -13.91 6.70 -19.15
N GLY A 371 -14.00 7.21 -17.93
CA GLY A 371 -14.71 8.47 -17.65
C GLY A 371 -14.12 9.68 -18.39
N SER A 372 -12.78 9.80 -18.40
CA SER A 372 -12.08 10.87 -19.12
C SER A 372 -12.23 10.75 -20.65
N GLN A 373 -12.26 9.51 -21.16
CA GLN A 373 -12.53 9.24 -22.58
C GLN A 373 -13.95 9.63 -22.97
N ALA A 374 -14.95 9.27 -22.15
CA ALA A 374 -16.35 9.65 -22.37
C ALA A 374 -16.55 11.17 -22.35
N LEU A 375 -15.88 11.88 -21.42
CA LEU A 375 -15.92 13.34 -21.36
C LEU A 375 -15.35 13.99 -22.63
N ALA A 376 -14.22 13.48 -23.14
CA ALA A 376 -13.62 13.98 -24.37
C ALA A 376 -14.54 13.76 -25.58
N ALA A 377 -15.16 12.58 -25.69
CA ALA A 377 -16.12 12.26 -26.73
C ALA A 377 -17.35 13.19 -26.67
N GLY A 378 -17.97 13.34 -25.50
CA GLY A 378 -19.14 14.21 -25.32
C GLY A 378 -18.85 15.68 -25.59
N ALA A 379 -17.66 16.17 -25.24
CA ALA A 379 -17.25 17.53 -25.57
C ALA A 379 -17.06 17.75 -27.08
N SER A 380 -16.56 16.74 -27.79
CA SER A 380 -16.43 16.75 -29.26
C SER A 380 -17.81 16.75 -29.94
N GLU A 381 -18.75 15.94 -29.43
CA GLU A 381 -20.14 15.92 -29.91
C GLU A 381 -20.84 17.26 -29.67
N LEU A 382 -20.65 17.88 -28.50
CA LEU A 382 -21.18 19.20 -28.19
C LEU A 382 -20.65 20.28 -29.14
N ALA A 383 -19.35 20.28 -29.45
CA ALA A 383 -18.77 21.19 -30.42
C ALA A 383 -19.40 20.98 -31.81
N THR A 384 -19.47 19.73 -32.27
CA THR A 384 -20.12 19.39 -33.54
C THR A 384 -21.58 19.87 -33.60
N GLY A 385 -22.33 19.70 -32.50
CA GLY A 385 -23.70 20.20 -32.37
C GLY A 385 -23.80 21.72 -32.45
N ASN A 386 -22.91 22.45 -31.77
CA ASN A 386 -22.87 23.91 -31.79
C ASN A 386 -22.47 24.47 -33.17
N THR A 387 -21.53 23.83 -33.86
CA THR A 387 -21.18 24.15 -35.25
C THR A 387 -22.40 24.00 -36.17
N ARG A 388 -23.19 22.94 -36.00
CA ARG A 388 -24.45 22.72 -36.74
C ARG A 388 -25.49 23.79 -36.41
N LEU A 389 -25.67 24.14 -35.13
CA LEU A 389 -26.59 25.18 -34.68
C LEU A 389 -26.22 26.56 -35.24
N ALA A 390 -24.93 26.92 -35.23
CA ALA A 390 -24.43 28.17 -35.79
C ALA A 390 -24.68 28.26 -37.30
N SER A 391 -24.43 27.16 -38.01
CA SER A 391 -24.66 27.06 -39.46
C SER A 391 -26.15 27.20 -39.80
N GLY A 392 -27.03 26.49 -39.09
CA GLY A 392 -28.48 26.58 -39.28
C GLY A 392 -29.05 27.96 -38.92
N SER A 393 -28.51 28.61 -37.89
CA SER A 393 -28.91 29.96 -37.50
C SER A 393 -28.48 31.01 -38.53
N THR A 394 -27.27 30.86 -39.11
CA THR A 394 -26.84 31.69 -40.24
C THR A 394 -27.76 31.52 -41.45
N GLN A 395 -28.16 30.28 -41.78
CA GLN A 395 -29.12 30.02 -42.86
C GLN A 395 -30.49 30.64 -42.58
N LEU A 396 -30.98 30.58 -41.34
CA LEU A 396 -32.23 31.22 -40.93
C LEU A 396 -32.15 32.74 -41.07
N ALA A 397 -31.03 33.36 -40.65
CA ALA A 397 -30.80 34.80 -40.80
C ALA A 397 -30.81 35.22 -42.28
N SER A 398 -30.12 34.47 -43.15
CA SER A 398 -30.15 34.73 -44.60
C SER A 398 -31.53 34.52 -45.22
N GLY A 399 -32.32 33.56 -44.73
CA GLY A 399 -33.70 33.35 -45.16
C GLY A 399 -34.62 34.50 -44.74
N ALA A 400 -34.47 34.97 -43.50
CA ALA A 400 -35.20 36.10 -42.95
C ALA A 400 -34.85 37.41 -43.66
N GLU A 401 -33.59 37.63 -44.03
CA GLU A 401 -33.15 38.74 -44.87
C GLU A 401 -33.86 38.74 -46.23
N LYS A 402 -33.87 37.59 -46.93
CA LYS A 402 -34.60 37.46 -48.20
C LYS A 402 -36.09 37.73 -48.07
N LEU A 403 -36.69 37.33 -46.94
CA LEU A 403 -38.10 37.60 -46.64
C LEU A 403 -38.33 39.09 -46.41
N ALA A 404 -37.46 39.75 -45.64
CA ALA A 404 -37.52 41.20 -45.43
C ALA A 404 -37.41 41.97 -46.75
N ASP A 405 -36.46 41.61 -47.60
CA ASP A 405 -36.25 42.19 -48.94
C ASP A 405 -37.47 41.97 -49.85
N GLY A 406 -38.01 40.74 -49.86
CA GLY A 406 -39.22 40.41 -50.62
C GLY A 406 -40.42 41.25 -50.19
N ASN A 407 -40.60 41.40 -48.87
CA ASN A 407 -41.67 42.21 -48.30
C ASN A 407 -41.46 43.71 -48.56
N ALA A 408 -40.23 44.21 -48.52
CA ALA A 408 -39.91 45.59 -48.90
C ALA A 408 -40.28 45.86 -50.37
N ARG A 409 -40.03 44.89 -51.27
CA ARG A 409 -40.45 44.98 -52.67
C ARG A 409 -41.97 44.95 -52.85
N ILE A 410 -42.67 44.14 -52.05
CA ILE A 410 -44.15 44.14 -52.02
C ILE A 410 -44.66 45.49 -51.52
N ALA A 411 -44.07 46.02 -50.45
CA ALA A 411 -44.40 47.34 -49.92
C ALA A 411 -44.20 48.43 -50.98
N ASP A 412 -43.06 48.48 -51.65
CA ASP A 412 -42.77 49.46 -52.71
C ASP A 412 -43.77 49.38 -53.89
N GLY A 413 -44.03 48.16 -54.38
CA GLY A 413 -44.99 47.94 -55.46
C GLY A 413 -46.44 48.29 -55.07
N THR A 414 -46.84 48.00 -53.83
CA THR A 414 -48.17 48.32 -53.31
C THR A 414 -48.32 49.80 -52.95
N GLY A 415 -47.24 50.45 -52.53
CA GLY A 415 -47.14 51.91 -52.42
C GLY A 415 -47.34 52.58 -53.79
N THR A 416 -46.68 52.08 -54.83
CA THR A 416 -46.87 52.55 -56.21
C THR A 416 -48.31 52.35 -56.69
N LEU A 417 -48.93 51.20 -56.39
CA LEU A 417 -50.34 50.93 -56.68
C LEU A 417 -51.27 51.88 -55.92
N HIS A 418 -51.00 52.10 -54.64
CA HIS A 418 -51.76 53.02 -53.79
C HIS A 418 -51.72 54.45 -54.34
N THR A 419 -50.52 54.98 -54.63
CA THR A 419 -50.36 56.33 -55.18
C THR A 419 -51.00 56.46 -56.55
N SER A 420 -50.86 55.43 -57.41
CA SER A 420 -51.47 55.43 -58.74
C SER A 420 -53.00 55.38 -58.69
N ALA A 421 -53.57 54.54 -57.81
CA ALA A 421 -55.01 54.44 -57.58
C ALA A 421 -55.59 55.73 -56.95
N ALA A 422 -54.84 56.37 -56.05
CA ALA A 422 -55.19 57.66 -55.48
C ALA A 422 -55.13 58.81 -56.50
N ALA A 423 -54.12 58.82 -57.39
CA ALA A 423 -53.94 59.86 -58.40
C ALA A 423 -55.08 59.90 -59.44
N ILE A 424 -55.65 58.74 -59.77
CA ILE A 424 -56.77 58.61 -60.72
C ILE A 424 -58.15 58.77 -60.04
N SER A 425 -58.21 59.05 -58.74
CA SER A 425 -59.49 59.23 -58.04
C SER A 425 -60.21 60.52 -58.51
N PRO A 426 -61.55 60.51 -58.65
CA PRO A 426 -62.28 61.67 -59.16
C PRO A 426 -62.10 62.96 -58.35
N THR A 427 -61.73 62.86 -57.08
CA THR A 427 -61.48 64.01 -56.20
C THR A 427 -60.17 64.74 -56.52
N SER A 428 -59.11 64.05 -56.95
CA SER A 428 -57.87 64.69 -57.43
C SER A 428 -58.00 65.23 -58.86
N MET A 429 -58.86 64.63 -59.68
CA MET A 429 -59.11 65.07 -61.06
C MET A 429 -59.99 66.34 -61.14
N VAL A 430 -60.82 66.62 -60.12
CA VAL A 430 -61.69 67.81 -60.08
C VAL A 430 -60.95 69.07 -59.59
N GLY A 431 -59.76 68.92 -58.99
CA GLY A 431 -58.92 70.05 -58.55
C GLY A 431 -58.19 70.77 -59.69
N ASN A 432 -57.95 70.10 -60.82
CA ASN A 432 -57.44 70.72 -62.04
C ASN A 432 -58.61 71.05 -62.96
N SER A 433 -58.95 72.33 -63.04
CA SER A 433 -60.14 72.89 -63.69
C SER A 433 -60.14 72.82 -65.22
N ASP A 434 -59.73 71.70 -65.83
CA ASP A 434 -59.86 71.48 -67.27
C ASP A 434 -60.84 70.35 -67.56
N THR A 435 -62.11 70.74 -67.69
CA THR A 435 -63.20 69.91 -68.22
C THR A 435 -62.88 69.29 -69.60
N ALA A 436 -61.84 69.77 -70.29
CA ALA A 436 -61.33 69.21 -71.53
C ALA A 436 -60.57 67.88 -71.35
N VAL A 437 -59.89 67.67 -70.22
CA VAL A 437 -59.10 66.45 -69.96
C VAL A 437 -60.02 65.29 -69.55
N ALA A 438 -61.10 65.58 -68.82
CA ALA A 438 -62.12 64.59 -68.45
C ALA A 438 -62.83 63.98 -69.67
N LEU A 439 -63.08 64.76 -70.73
CA LEU A 439 -63.64 64.28 -72.00
C LEU A 439 -62.60 63.57 -72.88
N GLY A 440 -61.33 64.01 -72.84
CA GLY A 440 -60.23 63.35 -73.56
C GLY A 440 -59.94 61.93 -73.07
N LEU A 441 -60.07 61.68 -71.77
CA LEU A 441 -59.81 60.35 -71.18
C LEU A 441 -60.93 59.33 -71.42
N VAL A 442 -62.20 59.77 -71.54
CA VAL A 442 -63.29 58.87 -71.95
C VAL A 442 -63.06 58.36 -73.38
N ALA A 443 -62.49 59.18 -74.26
CA ALA A 443 -62.09 58.73 -75.60
C ALA A 443 -60.91 57.74 -75.55
N VAL A 444 -59.90 57.97 -74.71
CA VAL A 444 -58.75 57.05 -74.59
C VAL A 444 -59.13 55.72 -73.94
N LEU A 445 -60.02 55.71 -72.94
CA LEU A 445 -60.51 54.49 -72.29
C LEU A 445 -61.38 53.63 -73.22
N VAL A 446 -62.20 54.23 -74.08
CA VAL A 446 -63.03 53.47 -75.03
C VAL A 446 -62.20 52.94 -76.20
N PHE A 447 -61.26 53.73 -76.75
CA PHE A 447 -60.44 53.30 -77.90
C PHE A 447 -59.26 52.38 -77.51
N GLY A 448 -58.62 52.60 -76.36
CA GLY A 448 -57.52 51.76 -75.88
C GLY A 448 -57.95 50.32 -75.54
N SER A 449 -59.16 50.17 -75.00
CA SER A 449 -59.74 48.87 -74.66
C SER A 449 -60.04 48.01 -75.90
N VAL A 450 -60.50 48.64 -76.99
CA VAL A 450 -60.76 47.97 -78.27
C VAL A 450 -59.45 47.62 -78.99
N GLY A 451 -58.43 48.49 -78.93
CA GLY A 451 -57.12 48.24 -79.53
C GLY A 451 -56.36 47.09 -78.88
N PHE A 452 -56.37 46.99 -77.54
CA PHE A 452 -55.71 45.90 -76.81
C PHE A 452 -56.44 44.56 -77.00
N TYR A 453 -57.77 44.56 -77.10
CA TYR A 453 -58.57 43.37 -77.39
C TYR A 453 -58.31 42.83 -78.82
N VAL A 454 -58.19 43.70 -79.83
CA VAL A 454 -57.85 43.31 -81.21
C VAL A 454 -56.40 42.80 -81.31
N LEU A 455 -55.46 43.39 -80.57
CA LEU A 455 -54.06 42.94 -80.52
C LEU A 455 -53.95 41.53 -79.89
N LEU A 456 -54.67 41.26 -78.80
CA LEU A 456 -54.74 39.94 -78.16
C LEU A 456 -55.45 38.89 -79.03
N TRP A 457 -56.48 39.29 -79.78
CA TRP A 457 -57.21 38.41 -80.69
C TRP A 457 -56.38 37.99 -81.91
N ASN A 458 -55.61 38.91 -82.51
CA ASN A 458 -54.71 38.59 -83.63
C ASN A 458 -53.51 37.74 -83.20
N ARG A 459 -52.96 37.97 -82.00
CA ARG A 459 -51.83 37.16 -81.48
C ARG A 459 -52.22 35.71 -81.21
N ARG A 460 -53.45 35.46 -80.76
CA ARG A 460 -53.99 34.10 -80.57
C ARG A 460 -54.24 33.34 -81.88
N ARG A 461 -54.62 34.03 -82.96
CA ARG A 461 -54.78 33.40 -84.29
C ARG A 461 -53.45 32.99 -84.93
N LEU A 462 -52.37 33.70 -84.65
CA LEU A 462 -51.04 33.37 -85.18
C LEU A 462 -50.38 32.19 -84.46
N GLN A 463 -50.71 31.96 -83.18
CA GLN A 463 -50.24 30.79 -82.40
C GLN A 463 -51.08 29.52 -82.62
N SER A 464 -52.05 29.54 -83.52
CA SER A 464 -52.86 28.38 -83.89
C SER A 464 -52.65 27.93 -85.35
N ALA A 465 -51.61 28.46 -86.00
CA ALA A 465 -51.19 28.12 -87.38
C ALA A 465 -49.72 27.65 -87.49
N GLU A 466 -49.05 27.41 -86.36
CA GLU A 466 -47.81 26.64 -86.19
C GLU A 466 -48.00 25.73 -84.97
#